data_AF-A0A5A8F1C8-F1
#
_entry.id   AF-A0A5A8F1C8-F1
#
_cell.length_a   1.000
_cell.length_b   1.000
_cell.length_c   1.000
_cell.angle_alpha   90.00
_cell.angle_beta   90.00
_cell.angle_gamma   90.00
#
_symmetry.space_group_name_H-M   'P 1'
#
loop_
_entity.id
_entity.type
_entity.pdbx_description
1 polymer ?
#
loop_
_entity_poly.entity_id
_entity_poly.type
_entity_poly.pdbx_seq_one_letter_code
_entity_poly.pdbx_strand_id
1 'polypeptide(L)'
;MAKGSAKKVRNFFVKYKRFFYDNRRIAELLGLDVSDVRYTIRDFLKRGELEVKDGMLVYVERERRDFLLDKVWRAWRYCPVWTISEIAALTHASRETVGSYVKLYRKAGYVEKVGRKKINGVICNLYRLKNRKIRERPQILNQRKLKGVKQ
;
A
#
# COMPACT_ATOMS: atom_id res chain seq x y z
N MET A 1 0.04 13.13 -16.20
CA MET A 1 -0.82 12.98 -15.01
C MET A 1 -1.07 14.32 -14.36
N ALA A 2 -2.23 14.89 -14.61
CA ALA A 2 -2.71 16.04 -13.84
C ALA A 2 -2.87 15.66 -12.36
N LYS A 3 -2.52 16.58 -11.44
CA LYS A 3 -2.73 16.36 -10.00
C LYS A 3 -4.22 16.12 -9.74
N GLY A 4 -4.58 14.92 -9.28
CA GLY A 4 -5.95 14.59 -8.86
C GLY A 4 -6.73 13.60 -9.73
N SER A 5 -6.23 13.23 -10.92
CA SER A 5 -6.88 12.23 -11.80
C SER A 5 -7.14 10.90 -11.07
N ALA A 6 -6.14 10.38 -10.34
CA ALA A 6 -6.27 9.16 -9.57
C ALA A 6 -7.35 9.24 -8.47
N LYS A 7 -7.50 10.40 -7.82
CA LYS A 7 -8.53 10.61 -6.79
C LYS A 7 -9.94 10.59 -7.41
N LYS A 8 -10.12 11.24 -8.56
CA LYS A 8 -11.39 11.24 -9.29
C LYS A 8 -11.79 9.83 -9.73
N VAL A 9 -10.87 9.09 -10.36
CA VAL A 9 -11.12 7.69 -10.79
C VAL A 9 -11.41 6.80 -9.58
N ARG A 10 -10.69 6.96 -8.46
CA ARG A 10 -10.97 6.18 -7.25
C ARG A 10 -12.38 6.46 -6.71
N ASN A 11 -12.74 7.74 -6.56
CA ASN A 11 -14.06 8.12 -6.05
C ASN A 11 -15.19 7.59 -6.93
N PHE A 12 -14.99 7.59 -8.25
CA PHE A 12 -15.91 6.98 -9.20
C PHE A 12 -16.12 5.49 -8.89
N PHE A 13 -15.05 4.71 -8.80
CA PHE A 13 -15.16 3.27 -8.52
C PHE A 13 -15.63 2.95 -7.11
N VAL A 14 -15.34 3.80 -6.11
CA VAL A 14 -15.90 3.69 -4.76
C VAL A 14 -17.43 3.87 -4.80
N LYS A 15 -17.93 4.83 -5.59
CA LYS A 15 -19.36 5.13 -5.71
C LYS A 15 -20.12 4.06 -6.49
N TYR A 16 -19.64 3.71 -7.68
CA TYR A 16 -20.36 2.82 -8.60
C TYR A 16 -20.08 1.33 -8.36
N LYS A 17 -18.99 1.00 -7.64
CA LYS A 17 -18.51 -0.35 -7.26
C LYS A 17 -18.21 -1.31 -8.42
N ARG A 18 -18.92 -1.23 -9.55
CA ARG A 18 -18.71 -2.01 -10.77
C ARG A 18 -18.93 -1.12 -11.99
N PHE A 19 -18.12 -1.27 -13.01
CA PHE A 19 -18.28 -0.54 -14.27
C PHE A 19 -17.69 -1.34 -15.43
N PHE A 20 -18.24 -1.21 -16.65
CA PHE A 20 -17.66 -1.86 -17.83
C PHE A 20 -16.21 -1.45 -18.05
N TYR A 21 -15.37 -2.37 -18.51
CA TYR A 21 -13.98 -2.05 -18.80
C TYR A 21 -13.85 -1.25 -20.11
N ASP A 22 -14.18 0.04 -20.02
CA ASP A 22 -14.06 0.99 -21.13
C ASP A 22 -13.38 2.29 -20.65
N ASN A 23 -12.10 2.43 -20.98
CA ASN A 23 -11.32 3.59 -20.58
C ASN A 23 -11.84 4.90 -21.22
N ARG A 24 -12.42 4.85 -22.43
CA ARG A 24 -12.89 6.07 -23.12
C ARG A 24 -14.13 6.60 -22.43
N ARG A 25 -15.10 5.73 -22.15
CA ARG A 25 -16.33 6.10 -21.45
C ARG A 25 -16.07 6.60 -20.03
N ILE A 26 -15.14 5.98 -19.30
CA ILE A 26 -14.76 6.46 -17.96
C ILE A 26 -14.10 7.85 -18.04
N ALA A 27 -13.25 8.08 -19.05
CA ALA A 27 -12.60 9.37 -19.25
C ALA A 27 -13.61 10.48 -19.54
N GLU A 28 -14.59 10.22 -20.41
CA GLU A 28 -15.70 11.13 -20.72
C GLU A 28 -16.51 11.48 -19.47
N LEU A 29 -16.96 10.47 -18.71
CA LEU A 29 -17.73 10.67 -17.48
C LEU A 29 -17.00 11.48 -16.40
N LEU A 30 -15.67 11.44 -16.39
CA LEU A 30 -14.85 12.11 -15.39
C LEU A 30 -14.23 13.42 -15.89
N GLY A 31 -14.42 13.77 -17.16
CA GLY A 31 -13.74 14.89 -17.81
C GLY A 31 -12.22 14.78 -17.69
N LEU A 32 -11.68 13.59 -17.97
CA LEU A 32 -10.25 13.27 -17.87
C LEU A 32 -9.69 12.86 -19.23
N ASP A 33 -8.37 12.95 -19.38
CA ASP A 33 -7.68 12.37 -20.52
C ASP A 33 -7.71 10.83 -20.46
N VAL A 34 -7.93 10.19 -21.62
CA VAL A 34 -8.03 8.72 -21.74
C VAL A 34 -6.74 8.03 -21.30
N SER A 35 -5.58 8.63 -21.54
CA SER A 35 -4.29 8.07 -21.13
C SER A 35 -4.15 8.13 -19.61
N ASP A 36 -4.50 9.25 -18.99
CA ASP A 36 -4.49 9.39 -17.52
C ASP A 36 -5.42 8.35 -16.85
N VAL A 37 -6.61 8.11 -17.40
CA VAL A 37 -7.53 7.06 -16.94
C VAL A 37 -6.94 5.67 -17.12
N ARG A 38 -6.41 5.37 -18.32
CA ARG A 38 -5.78 4.07 -18.61
C ARG A 38 -4.61 3.77 -17.67
N TYR A 39 -3.75 4.75 -17.42
CA TYR A 39 -2.63 4.62 -16.47
C TYR A 39 -3.14 4.37 -15.06
N THR A 40 -4.15 5.11 -14.63
CA THR A 40 -4.73 4.98 -13.28
C THR A 40 -5.40 3.63 -13.08
N ILE A 41 -6.24 3.18 -14.01
CA ILE A 41 -6.92 1.87 -13.94
C ILE A 41 -5.88 0.75 -13.91
N ARG A 42 -4.85 0.82 -14.74
CA ARG A 42 -3.74 -0.14 -14.72
C ARG A 42 -3.04 -0.18 -13.37
N ASP A 43 -2.77 0.98 -12.76
CA ASP A 43 -2.18 1.07 -11.42
C ASP A 43 -3.10 0.48 -10.34
N PHE A 44 -4.41 0.72 -10.41
CA PHE A 44 -5.39 0.17 -9.47
C PHE A 44 -5.57 -1.34 -9.61
N LEU A 45 -5.58 -1.87 -10.84
CA LEU A 45 -5.58 -3.31 -11.10
C LEU A 45 -4.32 -3.97 -10.53
N LYS A 46 -3.14 -3.38 -10.78
CA LYS A 46 -1.87 -3.86 -10.22
C LYS A 46 -1.86 -3.87 -8.69
N ARG A 47 -2.49 -2.88 -8.07
CA ARG A 47 -2.62 -2.81 -6.61
C ARG A 47 -3.71 -3.71 -6.05
N GLY A 48 -4.56 -4.28 -6.89
CA GLY A 48 -5.78 -5.00 -6.48
C GLY A 48 -6.80 -4.10 -5.77
N GLU A 49 -6.83 -2.80 -6.11
CA GLU A 49 -7.93 -1.89 -5.80
C GLU A 49 -9.10 -2.10 -6.78
N LEU A 50 -8.80 -2.60 -7.98
CA LEU A 50 -9.77 -3.06 -8.98
C LEU A 50 -9.48 -4.53 -9.34
N GLU A 51 -10.52 -5.25 -9.71
CA GLU A 51 -10.45 -6.57 -10.35
C GLU A 51 -11.25 -6.56 -11.64
N VAL A 52 -10.84 -7.34 -12.64
CA VAL A 52 -11.67 -7.59 -13.84
C VAL A 52 -12.48 -8.85 -13.61
N LYS A 53 -13.81 -8.76 -13.63
CA LYS A 53 -14.74 -9.89 -13.57
C LYS A 53 -15.80 -9.73 -14.65
N ASP A 54 -15.96 -10.74 -15.49
CA ASP A 54 -17.00 -10.76 -16.54
C ASP A 54 -16.98 -9.51 -17.44
N GLY A 55 -15.77 -9.04 -17.81
CA GLY A 55 -15.59 -7.81 -18.61
C GLY A 55 -15.82 -6.49 -17.86
N MET A 56 -16.08 -6.54 -16.54
CA MET A 56 -16.29 -5.37 -15.69
C MET A 56 -15.12 -5.12 -14.76
N LEU A 57 -14.79 -3.86 -14.53
CA LEU A 57 -13.94 -3.38 -13.45
C LEU A 57 -14.75 -3.32 -12.16
N VAL A 58 -14.36 -4.12 -11.17
CA VAL A 58 -14.98 -4.21 -9.84
C VAL A 58 -14.06 -3.57 -8.82
N TYR A 59 -14.57 -2.59 -8.07
CA TYR A 59 -13.85 -2.01 -6.95
C TYR A 59 -13.78 -2.98 -5.79
N VAL A 60 -12.56 -3.33 -5.41
CA VAL A 60 -12.28 -4.11 -4.23
C VAL A 60 -11.97 -3.14 -3.11
N GLU A 61 -12.91 -3.02 -2.17
CA GLU A 61 -12.72 -2.18 -1.00
C GLU A 61 -11.61 -2.76 -0.13
N ARG A 62 -10.40 -2.23 -0.31
CA ARG A 62 -9.30 -2.47 0.62
C ARG A 62 -9.48 -1.54 1.81
N GLU A 63 -9.40 -2.10 3.01
CA GLU A 63 -9.36 -1.30 4.22
C GLU A 63 -8.26 -0.23 4.10
N ARG A 64 -8.55 0.99 4.55
CA ARG A 64 -7.63 2.16 4.56
C ARG A 64 -6.22 1.82 5.08
N ARG A 65 -6.10 0.77 5.91
CA ARG A 65 -4.85 0.22 6.46
C ARG A 65 -3.86 -0.24 5.37
N ASP A 66 -4.34 -0.77 4.25
CA ASP A 66 -3.45 -1.24 3.17
C ASP A 66 -2.71 -0.08 2.50
N PHE A 67 -3.34 1.09 2.36
CA PHE A 67 -2.69 2.29 1.79
C PHE A 67 -1.58 2.83 2.69
N LEU A 68 -1.79 2.83 4.00
CA LEU A 68 -0.78 3.30 4.95
C LEU A 68 0.40 2.34 4.97
N LEU A 69 0.14 1.04 4.97
CA LEU A 69 1.18 0.02 4.89
C LEU A 69 1.96 0.10 3.57
N ASP A 70 1.32 0.37 2.43
CA ASP A 70 2.00 0.60 1.15
C ASP A 70 2.88 1.85 1.17
N LYS A 71 2.47 2.90 1.90
CA LYS A 71 3.27 4.11 2.11
C LYS A 71 4.50 3.80 2.97
N VAL A 72 4.31 3.06 4.06
CA VAL A 72 5.38 2.58 4.95
C VAL A 72 6.36 1.68 4.19
N TRP A 73 5.87 0.76 3.36
CA TRP A 73 6.71 -0.11 2.53
C TRP A 73 7.59 0.68 1.57
N ARG A 74 7.02 1.70 0.90
CA ARG A 74 7.78 2.60 0.03
C ARG A 74 8.88 3.34 0.80
N ALA A 75 8.56 3.86 1.99
CA ALA A 75 9.53 4.51 2.86
C ALA A 75 10.68 3.57 3.28
N TRP A 76 10.38 2.31 3.61
CA TRP A 76 11.41 1.31 3.95
C TRP A 76 12.35 0.97 2.80
N ARG A 77 11.90 1.05 1.54
CA ARG A 77 12.77 0.84 0.38
C ARG A 77 13.67 2.04 0.12
N TYR A 78 13.12 3.23 0.30
CA TYR A 78 13.83 4.49 0.14
C TYR A 78 14.97 4.63 1.15
N CYS A 79 14.69 4.39 2.43
CA CYS A 79 15.68 4.46 3.51
C CYS A 79 16.46 3.12 3.65
N PRO A 80 17.79 3.06 3.45
CA PRO A 80 18.56 1.82 3.60
C PRO A 80 18.52 1.23 5.01
N VAL A 81 18.58 2.10 6.02
CA VAL A 81 18.49 1.79 7.44
C VAL A 81 17.64 2.88 8.09
N TRP A 82 16.76 2.51 9.01
CA TRP A 82 15.79 3.44 9.59
C TRP A 82 15.33 3.00 10.98
N THR A 83 14.88 3.97 11.77
CA THR A 83 14.15 3.79 13.02
C THR A 83 12.64 3.87 12.78
N ILE A 84 11.86 3.36 13.73
CA ILE A 84 10.39 3.48 13.70
C ILE A 84 9.96 4.95 13.69
N SER A 85 10.64 5.81 14.44
CA SER A 85 10.32 7.24 14.53
C SER A 85 10.53 7.98 13.20
N GLU A 86 11.64 7.71 12.50
CA GLU A 86 11.92 8.32 11.19
C GLU A 86 10.86 7.93 10.16
N ILE A 87 10.47 6.65 10.10
CA ILE A 87 9.43 6.19 9.18
C ILE A 87 8.05 6.74 9.56
N ALA A 88 7.74 6.82 10.85
CA ALA A 88 6.49 7.43 11.33
C ALA A 88 6.37 8.89 10.88
N ALA A 89 7.43 9.68 11.05
CA ALA A 89 7.49 11.06 10.58
C ALA A 89 7.34 11.16 9.05
N LEU A 90 8.11 10.36 8.30
CA LEU A 90 8.09 10.37 6.83
C LEU A 90 6.74 9.96 6.24
N THR A 91 6.01 9.09 6.93
CA THR A 91 4.73 8.57 6.44
C THR A 91 3.52 9.25 7.06
N HIS A 92 3.70 10.17 8.00
CA HIS A 92 2.64 10.74 8.84
C HIS A 92 1.77 9.66 9.50
N ALA A 93 2.41 8.56 9.91
CA ALA A 93 1.78 7.45 10.61
C ALA A 93 2.12 7.51 12.11
N SER A 94 1.30 6.89 12.96
CA SER A 94 1.68 6.75 14.37
C SER A 94 2.87 5.78 14.52
N ARG A 95 3.74 6.05 15.51
CA ARG A 95 4.87 5.16 15.85
C ARG A 95 4.41 3.73 16.16
N GLU A 96 3.25 3.61 16.80
CA GLU A 96 2.63 2.32 17.12
C GLU A 96 2.22 1.54 15.85
N THR A 97 1.61 2.23 14.88
CA THR A 97 1.21 1.61 13.60
C THR A 97 2.44 1.11 12.85
N VAL A 98 3.45 1.96 12.71
CA VAL A 98 4.71 1.58 12.07
C VAL A 98 5.35 0.42 12.82
N GLY A 99 5.43 0.49 14.16
CA GLY A 99 5.98 -0.58 14.99
C GLY A 99 5.26 -1.92 14.80
N SER A 100 3.94 -1.89 14.66
CA SER A 100 3.13 -3.08 14.37
C SER A 100 3.49 -3.69 13.00
N TYR A 101 3.67 -2.85 11.97
CA TYR A 101 4.14 -3.31 10.66
C TYR A 101 5.56 -3.87 10.70
N VAL A 102 6.50 -3.20 11.37
CA VAL A 102 7.88 -3.69 11.55
C VAL A 102 7.85 -5.08 12.19
N LYS A 103 7.06 -5.26 13.24
CA LYS A 103 6.91 -6.54 13.93
C LYS A 103 6.36 -7.63 13.00
N LEU A 104 5.33 -7.31 12.20
CA LEU A 104 4.73 -8.23 11.23
C LEU A 104 5.75 -8.67 10.17
N TYR A 105 6.44 -7.73 9.52
CA TYR A 105 7.39 -8.03 8.44
C TYR A 105 8.69 -8.61 8.94
N ARG A 106 9.09 -8.33 10.18
CA ARG A 106 10.22 -9.01 10.83
C ARG A 106 9.90 -10.48 11.09
N LYS A 107 8.70 -10.79 11.59
CA LYS A 107 8.25 -12.18 11.77
C LYS A 107 8.19 -12.94 10.45
N ALA A 108 7.77 -12.27 9.37
CA ALA A 108 7.74 -12.85 8.04
C ALA A 108 9.11 -12.86 7.32
N GLY A 109 10.19 -12.42 7.98
CA GLY A 109 11.56 -12.51 7.45
C GLY A 109 11.97 -11.40 6.47
N TYR A 110 11.13 -10.39 6.20
CA TYR A 110 11.44 -9.30 5.26
C TYR A 110 12.23 -8.16 5.88
N VAL A 111 12.06 -7.93 7.19
CA VAL A 111 12.73 -6.86 7.94
C VAL A 111 13.64 -7.47 8.99
N GLU A 112 14.79 -6.85 9.23
CA GLU A 112 15.68 -7.22 10.33
C GLU A 112 16.14 -6.01 11.14
N LYS A 113 16.48 -6.28 12.40
CA LYS A 113 17.09 -5.29 13.29
C LYS A 113 18.61 -5.36 13.11
N VAL A 114 19.23 -4.23 12.82
CA VAL A 114 20.68 -4.15 12.51
C VAL A 114 21.49 -3.41 13.57
N GLY A 115 20.84 -2.77 14.54
CA GLY A 115 21.56 -2.09 15.61
C GLY A 115 20.68 -1.19 16.46
N ARG A 116 21.34 -0.23 17.12
CA ARG A 116 20.74 0.81 17.94
C ARG A 116 21.42 2.15 17.63
N LYS A 117 20.67 3.25 17.74
CA LYS A 117 21.16 4.63 17.58
C LYS A 117 20.58 5.49 18.68
N LYS A 118 21.39 6.35 19.30
CA LYS A 118 20.91 7.35 20.27
C LYS A 118 20.44 8.59 19.51
N ILE A 119 19.20 9.02 19.75
CA ILE A 119 18.58 10.21 19.14
C ILE A 119 17.97 11.02 20.29
N ASN A 120 18.44 12.25 20.49
CA ASN A 120 17.98 13.15 21.57
C ASN A 120 17.94 12.47 22.95
N GLY A 121 19.00 11.76 23.31
CA GLY A 121 19.06 11.02 24.58
C GLY A 121 18.40 9.63 24.57
N VAL A 122 17.50 9.36 23.62
CA VAL A 122 16.72 8.11 23.54
C VAL A 122 17.41 7.07 22.67
N ILE A 123 17.52 5.83 23.15
CA ILE A 123 18.05 4.71 22.37
C ILE A 123 16.94 4.15 21.47
N CYS A 124 17.11 4.25 20.16
CA CYS A 124 16.21 3.71 19.14
C CYS A 124 16.82 2.48 18.45
N ASN A 125 15.99 1.49 18.12
CA ASN A 125 16.43 0.34 17.32
C ASN A 125 16.47 0.71 15.82
N LEU A 126 17.53 0.28 15.14
CA LEU A 126 17.70 0.43 13.70
C LEU A 126 17.24 -0.84 12.98
N TYR A 127 16.52 -0.66 11.88
CA TYR A 127 15.98 -1.72 11.03
C TYR A 127 16.34 -1.50 9.57
N ARG A 128 16.31 -2.58 8.78
CA ARG A 128 16.39 -2.54 7.32
C ARG A 128 15.54 -3.64 6.68
N LEU A 129 15.24 -3.48 5.39
CA LEU A 129 14.76 -4.58 4.56
C LEU A 129 15.90 -5.54 4.24
N LYS A 130 15.68 -6.85 4.43
CA LYS A 130 16.67 -7.88 4.08
C LYS A 130 16.95 -7.92 2.58
N ASN A 131 15.90 -7.77 1.77
CA ASN A 131 16.00 -7.70 0.31
C ASN A 131 15.32 -6.43 -0.21
N ARG A 132 16.13 -5.44 -0.60
CA ARG A 132 15.64 -4.16 -1.13
C ARG A 132 15.23 -4.23 -2.61
N LYS A 133 15.55 -5.32 -3.32
CA LYS A 133 15.14 -5.52 -4.73
C LYS A 133 13.66 -5.84 -4.87
N ILE A 134 13.01 -6.29 -3.79
CA ILE A 134 11.57 -6.55 -3.77
C ILE A 134 10.84 -5.23 -3.94
N ARG A 135 10.26 -5.02 -5.13
CA ARG A 135 9.56 -3.77 -5.45
C ARG A 135 8.17 -3.72 -4.85
N GLU A 136 7.46 -4.83 -4.97
CA GLU A 136 6.07 -4.93 -4.52
C GLU A 136 6.01 -5.37 -3.07
N ARG A 137 5.01 -4.88 -2.33
CA ARG A 137 4.85 -5.29 -0.94
C ARG A 137 4.31 -6.72 -0.89
N PRO A 138 4.99 -7.66 -0.23
CA PRO A 138 4.45 -8.99 0.00
C PRO A 138 3.14 -8.93 0.79
N GLN A 139 2.15 -9.71 0.38
CA GLN A 139 0.94 -9.89 1.19
C GLN A 139 1.22 -10.90 2.30
N ILE A 140 1.37 -10.40 3.53
CA ILE A 140 1.49 -11.26 4.70
C ILE A 140 0.08 -11.55 5.20
N LEU A 141 -0.41 -12.76 4.93
CA LEU A 141 -1.66 -13.24 5.49
C LEU A 141 -1.52 -13.29 7.02
N ASN A 142 -2.41 -12.57 7.70
CA ASN A 142 -2.45 -12.56 9.15
C ASN A 142 -2.85 -13.99 9.60
N GLN A 143 -1.94 -14.73 10.22
CA GLN A 143 -2.14 -16.14 10.65
C GLN A 143 -3.38 -16.35 11.55
N ARG A 144 -4.00 -15.28 12.05
CA ARG A 144 -5.28 -15.34 12.77
C ARG A 144 -6.44 -15.84 11.91
N LYS A 145 -6.41 -15.71 10.56
CA LYS A 145 -7.44 -16.28 9.68
C LYS A 145 -7.31 -17.80 9.47
N LEU A 146 -6.18 -18.42 9.81
CA LEU A 146 -5.97 -19.86 9.62
C LEU A 146 -6.36 -20.70 10.85
N LYS A 147 -6.70 -20.08 11.99
CA LYS A 147 -7.15 -20.80 13.19
C LYS A 147 -8.67 -21.00 13.28
N GLY A 148 -9.41 -20.63 12.23
CA GLY A 148 -10.88 -20.78 12.16
C GLY A 148 -11.36 -22.00 11.38
N VAL A 149 -10.46 -22.79 10.78
CA VAL A 149 -10.82 -24.07 10.15
C VAL A 149 -10.26 -25.17 11.04
N LYS A 150 -10.96 -25.43 12.15
CA LYS A 150 -10.91 -26.78 12.74
C LYS A 150 -11.98 -27.58 12.01
N GLN A 151 -11.54 -28.74 11.51
CA GLN A 151 -12.39 -29.82 11.01
C GLN A 151 -13.44 -30.20 12.05
#